data_AF-A0A4P1R2N3-F1
#
_entry.id   AF-A0A4P1R2N3-F1
#
_cell.length_a   1.000
_cell.length_b   1.000
_cell.length_c   1.000
_cell.angle_alpha   90.00
_cell.angle_beta   90.00
_cell.angle_gamma   90.00
#
_symmetry.space_group_name_H-M   'P 1'
#
loop_
_entity.id
_entity.type
_entity.pdbx_description
1 polymer ?
#
loop_
_entity_poly.entity_id
_entity_poly.type
_entity_poly.pdbx_seq_one_letter_code
_entity_poly.pdbx_strand_id
1 'polypeptide(L)'
;MQAQKIAPPDLNCKDKFLIQCTIVPFGATEDDITSDMFAKDSGKYIEEKKLRVVLIAPPSSPVLLPVNGDTNQDSSNEIHVQKDWVPTGVENIPLPLRVSEEVKAFETARDMEEDRTDEDIVDRHVENVSDMEPSKDVVQLNLAKDFEELKSRLGIMDSKLSEAKANIMKLTEERRTNTEEKDLLKKEMEVLKRKMDAKRVENGFPLLFVCMVALVSVVVGYYIHP
;
A
#
# COMPACT_ATOMS: atom_id res chain seq x y z
N MET A 1 17.67 17.02 -8.27
CA MET A 1 16.71 17.61 -9.23
C MET A 1 16.70 19.11 -9.06
N GLN A 2 16.71 19.88 -10.14
CA GLN A 2 16.53 21.33 -10.07
C GLN A 2 15.02 21.63 -10.01
N ALA A 3 14.61 22.50 -9.09
CA ALA A 3 13.19 22.83 -8.94
C ALA A 3 12.68 23.57 -10.17
N GLN A 4 11.60 23.06 -10.77
CA GLN A 4 10.91 23.74 -11.85
C GLN A 4 10.17 24.95 -11.27
N LYS A 5 10.56 26.16 -11.67
CA LYS A 5 10.00 27.39 -11.10
C LYS A 5 8.59 27.70 -11.61
N ILE A 6 8.25 27.21 -12.80
CA ILE A 6 6.99 27.45 -13.52
C ILE A 6 6.59 26.15 -14.19
N ALA A 7 5.31 25.76 -14.07
CA ALA A 7 4.79 24.57 -14.72
C ALA A 7 4.78 24.76 -16.26
N PRO A 8 5.27 23.78 -17.04
CA PRO A 8 5.25 23.87 -18.49
C PRO A 8 3.79 23.92 -18.99
N PRO A 9 3.48 24.69 -20.05
CA PRO A 9 2.10 24.98 -20.47
C PRO A 9 1.26 23.73 -20.79
N ASP A 10 1.92 22.67 -21.25
CA ASP A 10 1.33 21.39 -21.63
C ASP A 10 1.42 20.34 -20.51
N LEU A 11 1.97 20.70 -19.34
CA LEU A 11 2.25 19.79 -18.21
C LEU A 11 3.05 18.54 -18.62
N ASN A 12 3.75 18.59 -19.75
CA ASN A 12 4.52 17.47 -20.24
C ASN A 12 5.91 17.49 -19.62
N CYS A 13 6.19 16.48 -18.81
CA CYS A 13 7.53 16.23 -18.31
C CYS A 13 8.17 15.07 -19.09
N LYS A 14 9.35 15.31 -19.69
CA LYS A 14 10.10 14.28 -20.42
C LYS A 14 11.07 13.52 -19.53
N ASP A 15 11.17 13.92 -18.26
CA ASP A 15 12.09 13.35 -17.30
C ASP A 15 11.77 11.88 -17.04
N LYS A 16 12.84 11.13 -16.80
CA LYS A 16 12.77 9.70 -16.50
C LYS A 16 13.69 9.43 -15.32
N PHE A 17 13.17 8.72 -14.34
CA PHE A 17 13.97 8.20 -13.25
C PHE A 17 14.32 6.75 -13.53
N LEU A 18 15.55 6.37 -13.21
CA LEU A 18 15.97 4.99 -13.15
C LEU A 18 16.20 4.67 -11.69
N ILE A 19 15.48 3.68 -11.17
CA ILE A 19 15.73 3.09 -9.87
C ILE A 19 16.51 1.81 -10.12
N GLN A 20 17.65 1.65 -9.46
CA GLN A 20 18.43 0.42 -9.50
C GLN A 20 18.46 -0.17 -8.09
N CYS A 21 18.16 -1.46 -7.98
CA CYS A 21 18.18 -2.21 -6.74
C CYS A 21 19.08 -3.43 -6.91
N THR A 22 19.82 -3.79 -5.87
CA THR A 22 20.64 -5.00 -5.84
C THR A 22 20.53 -5.65 -4.46
N ILE A 23 20.86 -6.93 -4.37
CA ILE A 23 20.87 -7.66 -3.11
C ILE A 23 22.17 -7.34 -2.39
N VAL A 24 22.07 -6.75 -1.20
CA VAL A 24 23.22 -6.48 -0.34
C VAL A 24 23.43 -7.66 0.61
N PRO A 25 24.66 -8.22 0.71
CA PRO A 25 24.95 -9.31 1.64
C PRO A 25 24.72 -8.93 3.10
N PHE A 26 24.37 -9.93 3.93
CA PHE A 26 24.21 -9.72 5.36
C PHE A 26 25.54 -9.33 6.02
N GLY A 27 25.51 -8.30 6.88
CA GLY A 27 26.71 -7.78 7.55
C GLY A 27 27.50 -6.75 6.74
N ALA A 28 27.04 -6.37 5.54
CA ALA A 28 27.64 -5.27 4.79
C ALA A 28 27.50 -3.94 5.54
N THR A 29 28.56 -3.15 5.51
CA THR A 29 28.62 -1.80 6.08
C THR A 29 28.49 -0.75 4.98
N GLU A 30 28.32 0.52 5.34
CA GLU A 30 28.19 1.62 4.36
C GLU A 30 29.41 1.71 3.43
N ASP A 31 30.61 1.45 3.95
CA ASP A 31 31.86 1.46 3.18
C ASP A 31 31.90 0.37 2.09
N ASP A 32 31.17 -0.72 2.28
CA ASP A 32 31.05 -1.80 1.29
C ASP A 32 30.10 -1.44 0.13
N ILE A 33 29.24 -0.42 0.32
CA ILE A 33 28.27 0.05 -0.68
C ILE A 33 28.98 0.96 -1.69
N THR A 34 29.59 0.33 -2.69
CA THR A 34 30.31 1.02 -3.76
C THR A 34 29.51 1.06 -5.06
N SER A 35 29.81 2.02 -5.94
CA SER A 35 29.15 2.12 -7.25
C SER A 35 29.34 0.88 -8.14
N ASP A 36 30.39 0.09 -7.89
CA ASP A 36 30.65 -1.20 -8.58
C ASP A 36 29.51 -2.22 -8.36
N MET A 37 28.80 -2.15 -7.23
CA MET A 37 27.66 -3.04 -6.98
C MET A 37 26.52 -2.87 -7.98
N PHE A 38 26.46 -1.71 -8.66
CA PHE A 38 25.47 -1.38 -9.68
C PHE A 38 26.04 -1.45 -11.10
N ALA A 39 27.27 -1.94 -11.27
CA ALA A 39 27.88 -2.13 -12.57
C ALA A 39 27.31 -3.38 -13.26
N LYS A 40 26.81 -3.22 -14.50
CA LYS A 40 26.04 -4.22 -15.24
C LYS A 40 26.88 -5.41 -15.74
N ASP A 41 28.19 -5.25 -15.77
CA ASP A 41 29.21 -6.22 -16.19
C ASP A 41 29.75 -7.07 -15.02
N SER A 42 29.41 -6.73 -13.77
CA SER A 42 29.85 -7.47 -12.57
C SER A 42 29.22 -8.86 -12.41
N GLY A 43 28.23 -9.21 -13.25
CA GLY A 43 27.48 -10.48 -13.17
C GLY A 43 26.53 -10.59 -11.97
N LYS A 44 26.40 -9.53 -11.15
CA LYS A 44 25.52 -9.47 -9.98
C LYS A 44 24.07 -9.17 -10.38
N TYR A 45 23.11 -9.59 -9.55
CA TYR A 45 21.69 -9.28 -9.77
C TYR A 45 21.44 -7.79 -9.55
N ILE A 46 20.98 -7.10 -10.59
CA ILE A 46 20.56 -5.70 -10.53
C ILE A 46 19.17 -5.60 -11.17
N GLU A 47 18.20 -5.14 -10.40
CA GLU A 47 16.87 -4.84 -10.88
C GLU A 47 16.78 -3.36 -11.24
N GLU A 48 16.39 -3.05 -12.48
CA GLU A 48 16.26 -1.68 -12.97
C GLU A 48 14.79 -1.36 -13.23
N LYS A 49 14.29 -0.28 -12.62
CA LYS A 49 12.93 0.21 -12.85
C LYS A 49 12.92 1.64 -13.36
N LYS A 50 12.37 1.81 -14.56
CA LYS A 50 12.28 3.11 -15.22
C LYS A 50 10.92 3.76 -14.96
N LEU A 51 10.93 4.91 -14.30
CA LEU A 51 9.74 5.70 -14.01
C LEU A 51 9.68 6.93 -14.92
N ARG A 52 8.48 7.31 -15.35
CA ARG A 52 8.23 8.55 -16.08
C ARG A 52 7.59 9.57 -15.15
N VAL A 53 7.88 10.83 -15.36
CA VAL A 53 7.27 11.93 -14.60
C VAL A 53 6.01 12.38 -15.32
N VAL A 54 4.91 12.51 -14.55
CA VAL A 54 3.66 13.10 -15.02
C VAL A 54 3.36 14.29 -14.13
N LEU A 55 3.12 15.45 -14.74
CA LEU A 55 2.66 16.63 -14.01
C LEU A 55 1.14 16.68 -14.12
N ILE A 56 0.49 16.97 -12.99
CA ILE A 56 -0.97 17.00 -12.88
C ILE A 56 -1.35 18.39 -12.38
N ALA A 57 -2.33 19.01 -13.04
CA ALA A 57 -2.87 20.27 -12.59
C ALA A 57 -3.50 20.11 -11.20
N PRO A 58 -3.38 21.10 -10.30
CA PRO A 58 -4.09 21.07 -9.04
C PRO A 58 -5.60 20.86 -9.28
N PRO A 59 -6.28 20.01 -8.48
CA PRO A 59 -7.72 19.86 -8.60
C PRO A 59 -8.40 21.21 -8.35
N SER A 60 -9.32 21.60 -9.23
CA SER A 60 -10.08 22.83 -9.08
C SER A 60 -10.85 22.78 -7.76
N SER A 61 -10.49 23.65 -6.82
CA SER A 61 -11.20 23.80 -5.56
C SER A 61 -12.67 24.12 -5.82
N PRO A 62 -13.64 23.58 -5.04
CA PRO A 62 -15.01 24.03 -5.14
C PRO A 62 -15.06 25.50 -4.77
N VAL A 63 -15.38 26.33 -5.76
CA VAL A 63 -15.67 27.74 -5.56
C VAL A 63 -16.92 27.80 -4.68
N LEU A 64 -16.76 28.15 -3.40
CA LEU A 64 -17.89 28.54 -2.57
C LEU A 64 -18.37 29.90 -3.07
N LEU A 65 -19.29 29.88 -4.04
CA LEU A 65 -20.01 31.08 -4.42
C LEU A 65 -20.88 31.52 -3.23
N PRO A 66 -20.82 32.80 -2.82
CA PRO A 66 -21.78 33.34 -1.87
C PRO A 66 -23.18 33.18 -2.45
N VAL A 67 -24.04 32.44 -1.75
CA VAL A 67 -25.45 32.37 -2.09
C VAL A 67 -26.07 33.72 -1.75
N ASN A 68 -26.42 34.52 -2.77
CA ASN A 68 -27.51 35.47 -2.68
C ASN A 68 -27.91 36.01 -4.06
N GLY A 69 -29.17 35.74 -4.42
CA GLY A 69 -30.03 36.66 -5.17
C GLY A 69 -29.89 36.68 -6.69
N ASP A 70 -30.91 36.11 -7.36
CA ASP A 70 -31.38 36.29 -8.74
C ASP A 70 -30.71 37.37 -9.60
N THR A 71 -30.35 37.03 -10.85
CA THR A 71 -31.02 37.51 -12.08
C THR A 71 -30.33 36.94 -13.33
N ASN A 72 -31.17 36.64 -14.31
CA ASN A 72 -30.96 35.96 -15.59
C ASN A 72 -29.76 36.42 -16.46
N GLN A 73 -29.35 35.49 -17.32
CA GLN A 73 -29.19 35.67 -18.79
C GLN A 73 -27.76 35.58 -19.38
N ASP A 74 -27.66 34.63 -20.34
CA ASP A 74 -26.76 34.45 -21.48
C ASP A 74 -25.23 34.45 -21.28
N SER A 75 -24.58 33.33 -21.64
CA SER A 75 -23.91 33.25 -22.94
C SER A 75 -23.15 31.93 -23.16
N SER A 76 -23.08 31.61 -24.44
CA SER A 76 -22.73 30.39 -25.15
C SER A 76 -21.27 29.89 -25.06
N ASN A 77 -21.15 28.56 -25.17
CA ASN A 77 -20.18 27.78 -25.95
C ASN A 77 -18.68 28.13 -25.88
N GLU A 78 -17.85 27.16 -25.47
CA GLU A 78 -16.95 26.50 -26.43
C GLU A 78 -16.41 25.16 -25.91
N ILE A 79 -16.53 24.15 -26.78
CA ILE A 79 -15.99 22.81 -26.66
C ILE A 79 -14.57 22.85 -27.25
N HIS A 80 -13.54 22.39 -26.54
CA HIS A 80 -12.32 21.92 -27.20
C HIS A 80 -11.76 20.63 -26.57
N VAL A 81 -12.16 19.55 -27.24
CA VAL A 81 -11.65 18.18 -27.24
C VAL A 81 -10.11 18.11 -27.22
N GLN A 82 -9.50 17.24 -26.41
CA GLN A 82 -8.67 16.15 -26.95
C GLN A 82 -8.27 15.09 -25.92
N LYS A 83 -8.65 13.86 -26.28
CA LYS A 83 -8.27 12.59 -25.73
C LYS A 83 -7.35 11.94 -26.76
N ASP A 84 -6.13 11.60 -26.38
CA ASP A 84 -5.45 10.33 -26.71
C ASP A 84 -3.96 10.39 -26.36
N TRP A 85 -3.57 9.72 -25.27
CA TRP A 85 -2.26 9.07 -25.19
C TRP A 85 -2.35 7.84 -24.28
N VAL A 86 -2.56 6.69 -24.91
CA VAL A 86 -2.35 5.38 -24.29
C VAL A 86 -0.87 5.00 -24.50
N PRO A 87 -0.21 4.43 -23.49
CA PRO A 87 0.70 3.33 -23.78
C PRO A 87 0.28 2.07 -23.03
N THR A 88 -0.20 1.12 -23.83
CA THR A 88 -0.27 -0.32 -23.55
C THR A 88 1.15 -0.91 -23.52
N GLY A 89 1.37 -1.88 -22.64
CA GLY A 89 2.49 -2.83 -22.65
C GLY A 89 3.62 -2.43 -21.68
N VAL A 90 4.22 -3.31 -20.88
CA VAL A 90 4.36 -4.78 -20.81
C VAL A 90 4.66 -5.05 -19.31
N GLU A 91 4.08 -6.02 -18.64
CA GLU A 91 4.69 -7.33 -18.43
C GLU A 91 3.72 -8.29 -17.74
N ASN A 92 3.46 -9.40 -18.43
CA ASN A 92 3.29 -10.68 -17.78
C ASN A 92 4.70 -11.18 -17.44
N ILE A 93 4.93 -11.61 -16.20
CA ILE A 93 5.56 -12.90 -15.87
C ILE A 93 4.97 -13.34 -14.50
N PRO A 94 4.52 -14.60 -14.38
CA PRO A 94 3.99 -15.20 -13.15
C PRO A 94 5.03 -16.04 -12.38
N LEU A 95 4.61 -16.47 -11.16
CA LEU A 95 5.12 -17.55 -10.27
C LEU A 95 6.19 -17.17 -9.19
N PRO A 96 6.34 -17.93 -8.06
CA PRO A 96 5.77 -19.26 -7.79
C PRO A 96 5.15 -19.57 -6.41
N LEU A 97 4.31 -20.60 -6.46
CA LEU A 97 4.10 -21.75 -5.56
C LEU A 97 3.87 -21.62 -4.04
N ARG A 98 2.79 -22.31 -3.68
CA ARG A 98 2.33 -22.88 -2.40
C ARG A 98 3.39 -23.62 -1.57
N VAL A 99 3.23 -23.56 -0.25
CA VAL A 99 3.56 -24.60 0.75
C VAL A 99 2.41 -24.59 1.77
N SER A 100 1.41 -25.44 1.61
CA SER A 100 1.18 -26.70 2.36
C SER A 100 0.83 -26.51 3.83
N GLU A 101 -0.46 -26.62 4.12
CA GLU A 101 -1.02 -27.05 5.41
C GLU A 101 -0.67 -28.53 5.65
N GLU A 102 0.02 -28.83 6.75
CA GLU A 102 -0.14 -30.06 7.55
C GLU A 102 0.94 -30.09 8.64
N VAL A 103 0.56 -29.85 9.91
CA VAL A 103 1.07 -30.64 11.05
C VAL A 103 -0.01 -30.67 12.13
N LYS A 104 -0.45 -31.90 12.43
CA LYS A 104 -1.31 -32.30 13.55
C LYS A 104 -0.85 -31.69 14.88
N ALA A 105 -1.74 -30.97 15.55
CA ALA A 105 -1.61 -30.70 16.97
C ALA A 105 -1.85 -32.01 17.74
N PHE A 106 -0.80 -32.51 18.38
CA PHE A 106 -0.83 -33.62 19.33
C PHE A 106 -1.30 -33.08 20.68
N GLU A 107 -2.31 -33.73 21.25
CA GLU A 107 -2.80 -33.52 22.60
C GLU A 107 -1.70 -33.75 23.63
N THR A 108 -1.69 -32.98 24.72
CA THR A 108 -1.36 -33.52 26.03
C THR A 108 -2.24 -32.84 27.06
N ALA A 109 -3.15 -33.63 27.62
CA ALA A 109 -4.01 -33.31 28.73
C ALA A 109 -3.18 -32.99 30.00
N ARG A 110 -3.70 -32.10 30.84
CA ARG A 110 -3.81 -32.35 32.28
C ARG A 110 -4.94 -31.54 32.89
N ASP A 111 -5.88 -32.32 33.38
CA ASP A 111 -7.02 -32.09 34.23
C ASP A 111 -6.82 -31.13 35.42
N MET A 112 -7.86 -30.32 35.63
CA MET A 112 -8.69 -30.23 36.86
C MET A 112 -8.01 -29.82 38.18
N GLU A 113 -8.28 -28.60 38.64
CA GLU A 113 -9.22 -28.32 39.76
C GLU A 113 -8.99 -26.89 40.28
N GLU A 114 -10.03 -26.07 40.22
CA GLU A 114 -10.20 -24.84 40.98
C GLU A 114 -11.05 -25.21 42.18
N ASP A 115 -10.47 -25.20 43.39
CA ASP A 115 -11.30 -25.11 44.59
C ASP A 115 -10.66 -24.20 45.64
N ARG A 116 -11.51 -23.38 46.23
CA ARG A 116 -11.20 -22.36 47.23
C ARG A 116 -11.45 -22.90 48.63
N THR A 117 -11.22 -22.02 49.61
CA THR A 117 -11.75 -21.99 50.98
C THR A 117 -11.02 -22.79 52.07
N ASP A 118 -10.25 -22.02 52.86
CA ASP A 118 -10.43 -21.72 54.29
C ASP A 118 -10.48 -22.81 55.39
N GLU A 119 -9.76 -22.46 56.47
CA GLU A 119 -9.89 -22.82 57.90
C GLU A 119 -9.08 -24.00 58.50
N ASP A 120 -7.99 -23.59 59.17
CA ASP A 120 -7.69 -23.77 60.61
C ASP A 120 -7.11 -25.10 61.19
N ILE A 121 -6.37 -24.90 62.30
CA ILE A 121 -5.86 -25.81 63.35
C ILE A 121 -4.32 -26.00 63.41
N VAL A 122 -3.68 -25.04 64.09
CA VAL A 122 -2.79 -25.12 65.28
C VAL A 122 -1.96 -26.41 65.53
N ASP A 123 -0.63 -26.26 65.68
CA ASP A 123 0.12 -26.79 66.83
C ASP A 123 1.39 -25.98 67.15
N ARG A 124 1.88 -26.16 68.38
CA ARG A 124 2.55 -25.19 69.27
C ARG A 124 4.05 -25.49 69.45
N HIS A 125 4.82 -24.43 69.79
CA HIS A 125 5.94 -24.39 70.77
C HIS A 125 7.31 -25.02 70.39
N VAL A 126 8.38 -24.19 70.20
CA VAL A 126 9.49 -23.87 71.17
C VAL A 126 10.78 -24.63 70.85
N GLU A 127 12.02 -24.12 70.94
CA GLU A 127 12.68 -23.10 71.76
C GLU A 127 13.97 -22.57 71.09
N ASN A 128 14.28 -21.29 71.34
CA ASN A 128 15.59 -20.65 71.58
C ASN A 128 16.83 -20.76 70.64
N VAL A 129 17.25 -19.54 70.24
CA VAL A 129 18.60 -18.94 70.35
C VAL A 129 19.68 -19.47 69.40
N SER A 130 19.97 -18.65 68.38
CA SER A 130 21.35 -18.38 67.97
C SER A 130 21.47 -16.91 67.60
N ASP A 131 22.16 -16.16 68.46
CA ASP A 131 22.74 -14.86 68.12
C ASP A 131 23.51 -14.98 66.80
N MET A 132 23.13 -14.18 65.81
CA MET A 132 24.03 -13.77 64.72
C MET A 132 23.54 -12.41 64.19
N GLU A 133 24.28 -11.38 64.58
CA GLU A 133 24.49 -10.05 63.99
C GLU A 133 23.44 -9.41 63.06
N PRO A 134 23.11 -8.11 63.25
CA PRO A 134 22.40 -7.33 62.26
C PRO A 134 23.42 -6.79 61.23
N SER A 135 23.74 -7.57 60.21
CA SER A 135 24.52 -7.08 59.05
C SER A 135 23.87 -7.51 57.73
N LYS A 136 22.57 -7.24 57.56
CA LYS A 136 21.84 -7.45 56.30
C LYS A 136 21.13 -6.20 55.77
N ASP A 137 21.34 -5.06 56.39
CA ASP A 137 20.62 -3.81 56.10
C ASP A 137 21.04 -3.18 54.75
N VAL A 138 22.27 -3.40 54.29
CA VAL A 138 22.78 -2.81 53.03
C VAL A 138 22.39 -3.63 51.79
N VAL A 139 22.39 -4.97 51.86
CA VAL A 139 22.12 -5.83 50.70
C VAL A 139 20.61 -5.89 50.39
N GLN A 140 19.77 -5.91 51.43
CA GLN A 140 18.32 -5.93 51.28
C GLN A 140 17.77 -4.60 50.72
N LEU A 141 18.40 -3.48 51.10
CA LEU A 141 18.09 -2.14 50.58
C LEU A 141 18.43 -2.00 49.09
N ASN A 142 19.58 -2.53 48.65
CA ASN A 142 19.98 -2.50 47.24
C ASN A 142 19.02 -3.32 46.37
N LEU A 143 18.59 -4.50 46.84
CA LEU A 143 17.65 -5.35 46.11
C LEU A 143 16.27 -4.69 45.93
N ALA A 144 15.78 -4.01 46.97
CA ALA A 144 14.52 -3.27 46.89
C ALA A 144 14.60 -2.10 45.90
N LYS A 145 15.76 -1.43 45.87
CA LYS A 145 16.02 -0.32 44.95
C LYS A 145 16.10 -0.78 43.49
N ASP A 146 16.76 -1.90 43.22
CA ASP A 146 16.84 -2.51 41.89
C ASP A 146 15.46 -3.00 41.41
N PHE A 147 14.63 -3.50 42.33
CA PHE A 147 13.25 -3.91 42.03
C PHE A 147 12.35 -2.71 41.66
N GLU A 148 12.45 -1.61 42.41
CA GLU A 148 11.74 -0.35 42.10
C GLU A 148 12.19 0.20 40.73
N GLU A 149 13.50 0.17 40.45
CA GLU A 149 14.04 0.58 39.14
C GLU A 149 13.52 -0.32 38.02
N LEU A 150 13.54 -1.65 38.19
CA LEU A 150 13.04 -2.59 37.20
C LEU A 150 11.54 -2.37 36.92
N LYS A 151 10.74 -2.11 37.96
CA LYS A 151 9.31 -1.81 37.84
C LYS A 151 9.08 -0.53 37.05
N SER A 152 9.88 0.50 37.28
CA SER A 152 9.80 1.75 36.51
C SER A 152 10.14 1.53 35.02
N ARG A 153 11.18 0.73 34.74
CA ARG A 153 11.58 0.36 33.36
C ARG A 153 10.50 -0.46 32.65
N LEU A 154 9.85 -1.37 33.36
CA LEU A 154 8.73 -2.16 32.83
C LEU A 154 7.56 -1.26 32.42
N GLY A 155 7.17 -0.30 33.25
CA GLY A 155 6.11 0.66 32.90
C GLY A 155 6.45 1.50 31.65
N ILE A 156 7.70 1.91 31.50
CA ILE A 156 8.18 2.61 30.29
C ILE A 156 8.07 1.70 29.06
N MET A 157 8.45 0.43 29.17
CA MET A 157 8.31 -0.52 28.06
C MET A 157 6.84 -0.80 27.73
N ASP A 158 5.98 -0.98 28.73
CA ASP A 158 4.55 -1.25 28.54
C ASP A 158 3.84 -0.09 27.83
N SER A 159 4.17 1.15 28.21
CA SER A 159 3.65 2.35 27.53
C SER A 159 4.11 2.43 26.07
N LYS A 160 5.40 2.18 25.78
CA LYS A 160 5.91 2.12 24.39
C LYS A 160 5.27 0.99 23.58
N LEU A 161 5.05 -0.16 24.20
CA LEU A 161 4.39 -1.30 23.56
C LEU A 161 2.92 -0.98 23.25
N SER A 162 2.23 -0.30 24.17
CA SER A 162 0.86 0.18 23.97
C SER A 162 0.77 1.18 22.81
N GLU A 163 1.68 2.16 22.78
CA GLU A 163 1.78 3.14 21.69
C GLU A 163 2.06 2.45 20.34
N ALA A 164 3.01 1.52 20.29
CA ALA A 164 3.33 0.76 19.09
C ALA A 164 2.12 -0.07 18.61
N LYS A 165 1.39 -0.71 19.53
CA LYS A 165 0.16 -1.46 19.21
C LYS A 165 -0.92 -0.56 18.61
N ALA A 166 -1.15 0.62 19.19
CA ALA A 166 -2.12 1.58 18.67
C ALA A 166 -1.75 2.05 17.26
N ASN A 167 -0.46 2.34 17.02
CA ASN A 167 0.03 2.72 15.69
C ASN A 167 -0.11 1.59 14.66
N ILE A 168 0.22 0.35 15.01
CA ILE A 168 0.05 -0.81 14.14
C ILE A 168 -1.43 -1.01 13.79
N MET A 169 -2.33 -0.89 14.78
CA MET A 169 -3.77 -1.02 14.56
C MET A 169 -4.27 0.04 13.58
N LYS A 170 -3.91 1.31 13.80
CA LYS A 170 -4.27 2.43 12.91
C LYS A 170 -3.74 2.22 11.48
N LEU A 171 -2.47 1.88 11.33
CA LEU A 171 -1.85 1.61 10.02
C LEU A 171 -2.50 0.44 9.29
N THR A 172 -2.91 -0.60 10.03
CA THR A 172 -3.57 -1.78 9.45
C THR A 172 -4.96 -1.43 8.96
N GLU A 173 -5.71 -0.64 9.73
CA GLU A 173 -7.03 -0.14 9.33
C GLU A 173 -6.94 0.78 8.11
N GLU A 174 -6.02 1.76 8.12
CA GLU A 174 -5.79 2.67 6.99
C GLU A 174 -5.32 1.93 5.73
N ARG A 175 -4.46 0.91 5.88
CA ARG A 175 -4.06 0.05 4.75
C ARG A 175 -5.24 -0.72 4.19
N ARG A 176 -6.14 -1.22 5.05
CA ARG A 176 -7.34 -1.96 4.63
C ARG A 176 -8.26 -1.06 3.80
N THR A 177 -8.60 0.13 4.28
CA THR A 177 -9.48 1.07 3.56
C THR A 177 -8.87 1.49 2.22
N ASN A 178 -7.57 1.82 2.20
CA ASN A 178 -6.89 2.18 0.96
C ASN A 178 -6.92 1.03 -0.07
N THR A 179 -6.74 -0.22 0.39
CA THR A 179 -6.80 -1.39 -0.49
C THR A 179 -8.19 -1.55 -1.12
N GLU A 180 -9.24 -1.38 -0.33
CA GLU A 180 -10.64 -1.46 -0.81
C GLU A 180 -10.94 -0.37 -1.85
N GLU A 181 -10.49 0.86 -1.62
CA GLU A 181 -10.63 1.95 -2.60
C GLU A 181 -9.87 1.66 -3.90
N LYS A 182 -8.64 1.11 -3.81
CA LYS A 182 -7.86 0.72 -4.99
C LYS A 182 -8.55 -0.37 -5.81
N ASP A 183 -9.12 -1.37 -5.14
CA ASP A 183 -9.84 -2.46 -5.80
C ASP A 183 -11.14 -1.96 -6.46
N LEU A 184 -11.85 -1.03 -5.80
CA LEU A 184 -13.03 -0.38 -6.36
C LEU A 184 -12.67 0.40 -7.64
N LEU A 185 -11.67 1.28 -7.57
CA LEU A 185 -11.23 2.09 -8.70
C LEU A 185 -10.74 1.22 -9.86
N LYS A 186 -10.03 0.13 -9.56
CA LYS A 186 -9.58 -0.84 -10.56
C LYS A 186 -10.77 -1.50 -11.27
N LYS A 187 -11.80 -1.89 -10.53
CA LYS A 187 -13.04 -2.45 -11.09
C LYS A 187 -13.78 -1.43 -11.97
N GLU A 188 -13.87 -0.18 -11.55
CA GLU A 188 -14.46 0.89 -12.37
C GLU A 188 -13.69 1.11 -13.67
N MET A 189 -12.36 1.14 -13.61
CA MET A 189 -11.49 1.21 -14.78
C MET A 189 -11.73 0.06 -15.76
N GLU A 190 -11.87 -1.17 -15.28
CA GLU A 190 -12.17 -2.34 -16.13
C GLU A 190 -13.55 -2.25 -16.79
N VAL A 191 -14.55 -1.71 -16.10
CA VAL A 191 -15.88 -1.47 -16.67
C VAL A 191 -15.82 -0.38 -17.74
N LEU A 192 -15.16 0.74 -17.47
CA LEU A 192 -15.00 1.82 -18.44
C LEU A 192 -14.22 1.37 -19.68
N LYS A 193 -13.16 0.57 -19.49
CA LYS A 193 -12.40 -0.04 -20.59
C LYS A 193 -13.30 -0.89 -21.48
N ARG A 194 -14.10 -1.79 -20.90
CA ARG A 194 -15.06 -2.62 -21.66
C ARG A 194 -16.08 -1.78 -22.41
N LYS A 195 -16.63 -0.72 -21.81
CA LYS A 195 -17.56 0.21 -22.47
C LYS A 195 -16.89 0.94 -23.65
N MET A 196 -15.65 1.39 -23.46
CA MET A 196 -14.88 2.06 -24.52
C MET A 196 -14.52 1.10 -25.65
N ASP A 197 -14.18 -0.15 -25.34
CA ASP A 197 -13.87 -1.17 -26.35
C ASP A 197 -15.13 -1.58 -27.12
N ALA A 198 -16.29 -1.72 -26.46
CA ALA A 198 -17.58 -1.94 -27.13
C ALA A 198 -17.94 -0.79 -28.10
N LYS A 199 -17.71 0.46 -27.70
CA LYS A 199 -17.91 1.63 -28.57
C LYS A 199 -16.90 1.66 -29.73
N ARG A 200 -15.66 1.22 -29.51
CA ARG A 200 -14.63 1.16 -30.56
C ARG A 200 -14.87 0.09 -31.62
N VAL A 201 -15.65 -0.94 -31.32
CA VAL A 201 -16.06 -1.94 -32.32
C VAL A 201 -16.94 -1.32 -33.42
N GLU A 202 -17.61 -0.18 -33.16
CA GLU A 202 -18.39 0.56 -34.16
C GLU A 202 -17.54 1.46 -35.08
N ASN A 203 -16.23 1.61 -34.84
CA ASN A 203 -15.36 2.53 -35.58
C ASN A 203 -14.72 1.92 -36.85
N GLY A 204 -15.25 0.81 -37.37
CA GLY A 204 -14.89 0.29 -38.68
C GLY A 204 -15.56 1.05 -39.83
N PHE A 205 -15.02 0.97 -41.04
CA PHE A 205 -15.72 1.48 -42.23
C PHE A 205 -17.11 0.84 -42.30
N PRO A 206 -18.21 1.62 -42.31
CA PRO A 206 -19.55 1.05 -42.22
C PRO A 206 -19.79 0.16 -43.42
N LEU A 207 -19.83 -1.17 -43.21
CA LEU A 207 -20.04 -2.16 -44.27
C LEU A 207 -21.34 -1.86 -45.06
N LEU A 208 -22.32 -1.24 -44.41
CA LEU A 208 -23.51 -0.68 -45.03
C LEU A 208 -23.19 0.31 -46.16
N PHE A 209 -22.22 1.20 -46.00
CA PHE A 209 -21.81 2.14 -47.04
C PHE A 209 -21.24 1.42 -48.27
N VAL A 210 -20.41 0.38 -48.08
CA VAL A 210 -19.93 -0.48 -49.18
C VAL A 210 -21.11 -1.11 -49.91
N CYS A 211 -22.05 -1.71 -49.16
CA CYS A 211 -23.24 -2.34 -49.74
C CYS A 211 -24.10 -1.34 -50.52
N MET A 212 -24.32 -0.14 -49.99
CA MET A 212 -25.11 0.91 -50.66
C MET A 212 -24.45 1.36 -51.97
N VAL A 213 -23.13 1.58 -51.98
CA VAL A 213 -22.39 1.96 -53.20
C VAL A 213 -22.43 0.83 -54.24
N ALA A 214 -22.32 -0.42 -53.82
CA ALA A 214 -22.44 -1.58 -54.71
C ALA A 214 -23.85 -1.68 -55.33
N LEU A 215 -24.90 -1.50 -54.55
CA LEU A 215 -26.28 -1.51 -55.06
C LEU A 215 -26.53 -0.37 -56.05
N VAL A 216 -26.10 0.85 -55.72
CA VAL A 216 -26.25 2.02 -56.61
C VAL A 216 -25.49 1.81 -57.91
N SER A 217 -24.27 1.28 -57.86
CA SER A 217 -23.47 1.02 -59.07
C SER A 217 -24.09 -0.07 -59.97
N VAL A 218 -24.70 -1.12 -59.41
CA VAL A 218 -25.45 -2.13 -60.18
C VAL A 218 -26.67 -1.50 -60.84
N VAL A 219 -27.45 -0.70 -60.09
CA VAL A 219 -28.65 -0.04 -60.60
C VAL A 219 -28.30 0.95 -61.72
N VAL A 220 -27.29 1.80 -61.51
CA VAL A 220 -26.81 2.75 -62.53
C VAL A 220 -26.26 2.01 -63.76
N GLY A 221 -25.51 0.92 -63.55
CA GLY A 221 -25.03 0.08 -64.64
C GLY A 221 -26.15 -0.57 -65.44
N TYR A 222 -27.23 -0.99 -64.78
CA TYR A 222 -28.43 -1.53 -65.44
C TYR A 222 -29.16 -0.46 -66.27
N TYR A 223 -29.24 0.78 -65.79
CA TYR A 223 -29.89 1.87 -66.54
C TYR A 223 -29.05 2.40 -67.71
N ILE A 224 -27.73 2.21 -67.69
CA ILE A 224 -26.81 2.67 -68.74
C ILE A 224 -26.57 1.59 -69.80
N HIS A 225 -26.93 0.33 -69.54
CA HIS A 225 -26.90 -0.72 -70.55
C HIS A 225 -28.26 -0.79 -71.28
N PRO A 226 -28.38 -0.31 -72.53
CA PRO A 226 -29.59 -0.46 -73.33
C PRO A 226 -29.89 -1.92 -73.68
#